data_AF-A0A7C4L4L2-F1
#
_entry.id   AF-A0A7C4L4L2-F1
#
_cell.length_a   1.000
_cell.length_b   1.000
_cell.length_c   1.000
_cell.angle_alpha   90.00
_cell.angle_beta   90.00
_cell.angle_gamma   90.00
#
_symmetry.space_group_name_H-M   'P 1'
#
loop_
_entity.id
_entity.type
_entity.pdbx_description
1 polymer ?
#
loop_
_entity_poly.entity_id
_entity_poly.type
_entity_poly.pdbx_seq_one_letter_code
_entity_poly.pdbx_strand_id
1 'polypeptide(L)'
;MTNPWFIMLVGILTVFAALFLIIAFLLGFPWFFRVIKRKEHEPPTAMPQLVEVHPAVPKEDEEELVAVLTAAVAAVRGTAPGSFAITSISPAQSVAASAESAGGFNTPVWGRIERLSRK
;
A
#
# COMPACT_ATOMS: atom_id res chain seq x y z
N MET A 1 -27.37 -40.46 -21.78
CA MET A 1 -28.30 -39.33 -21.58
C MET A 1 -27.82 -38.56 -20.36
N THR A 2 -27.00 -37.53 -20.54
CA THR A 2 -26.54 -36.70 -19.42
C THR A 2 -27.68 -35.82 -18.94
N ASN A 3 -27.97 -35.87 -17.64
CA ASN A 3 -29.07 -35.12 -17.06
C ASN A 3 -28.75 -33.61 -17.13
N PRO A 4 -29.61 -32.78 -17.75
CA PRO A 4 -29.36 -31.35 -17.93
C PRO A 4 -29.16 -30.62 -16.60
N TRP A 5 -29.81 -31.09 -15.54
CA TRP A 5 -29.64 -30.59 -14.18
C TRP A 5 -28.21 -30.79 -13.63
N PHE A 6 -27.55 -31.89 -14.01
CA PHE A 6 -26.19 -32.18 -13.58
C PHE A 6 -25.17 -31.21 -14.21
N ILE A 7 -25.36 -30.86 -15.48
CA ILE A 7 -24.54 -29.86 -16.18
C ILE A 7 -24.65 -28.50 -15.48
N MET A 8 -25.86 -28.08 -15.12
CA MET A 8 -26.08 -26.81 -14.41
C MET A 8 -25.39 -26.80 -13.04
N LEU A 9 -25.49 -27.89 -12.29
CA LEU A 9 -24.90 -28.02 -10.95
C LEU A 9 -23.37 -27.99 -11.01
N VAL A 10 -22.77 -28.69 -11.97
CA VAL A 10 -21.33 -28.65 -12.22
C VAL A 10 -20.88 -27.25 -12.65
N GLY A 11 -21.63 -26.59 -13.56
CA GLY A 11 -21.34 -25.22 -14.00
C GLY A 11 -21.31 -24.23 -12.83
N ILE A 12 -22.35 -24.23 -12.00
CA ILE A 12 -22.42 -23.37 -10.80
C ILE A 12 -21.25 -23.68 -9.85
N LEU A 13 -21.00 -24.96 -9.55
CA LEU A 13 -19.91 -25.36 -8.66
C LEU A 13 -18.54 -24.92 -9.18
N THR A 14 -18.28 -25.06 -10.49
CA THR A 14 -17.01 -24.64 -11.10
C THR A 14 -16.78 -23.14 -11.01
N VAL A 15 -17.81 -22.32 -11.23
CA VAL A 15 -17.70 -20.85 -11.11
C VAL A 15 -17.40 -20.45 -9.66
N PHE A 16 -18.11 -21.04 -8.69
CA PHE A 16 -17.84 -20.79 -7.26
C PHE A 16 -16.44 -21.23 -6.85
N ALA A 17 -16.00 -22.41 -7.30
CA ALA A 17 -14.65 -22.91 -7.01
C ALA A 17 -13.57 -22.01 -7.62
N ALA A 18 -13.73 -21.57 -8.86
CA ALA A 18 -12.80 -20.65 -9.52
C ALA A 18 -12.73 -19.30 -8.79
N LEU A 19 -13.88 -18.73 -8.42
CA LEU A 19 -13.94 -17.47 -7.68
C LEU A 19 -13.29 -17.61 -6.29
N PHE A 20 -13.57 -18.70 -5.58
CA PHE A 20 -12.96 -18.99 -4.30
C PHE A 20 -11.44 -19.14 -4.40
N LEU A 21 -10.94 -19.80 -5.44
CA LEU A 21 -9.50 -19.98 -5.67
C LEU A 21 -8.79 -18.64 -5.90
N ILE A 22 -9.38 -17.74 -6.69
CA ILE A 22 -8.84 -16.40 -6.92
C ILE A 22 -8.77 -15.61 -5.61
N ILE A 23 -9.83 -15.62 -4.81
CA ILE A 23 -9.87 -14.94 -3.51
C ILE A 23 -8.81 -15.54 -2.56
N ALA A 24 -8.74 -16.87 -2.47
CA ALA A 24 -7.77 -17.57 -1.64
C ALA A 24 -6.33 -17.24 -2.06
N PHE A 25 -6.06 -17.09 -3.36
CA PHE A 25 -4.75 -16.71 -3.86
C PHE A 25 -4.38 -15.28 -3.49
N LEU A 26 -5.32 -14.33 -3.64
CA LEU A 26 -5.11 -12.92 -3.26
C LEU A 26 -4.84 -12.74 -1.76
N LEU A 27 -5.52 -13.50 -0.90
CA LEU A 27 -5.31 -13.45 0.55
C LEU A 27 -4.09 -14.28 1.00
N GLY A 28 -3.80 -15.39 0.32
CA GLY A 28 -2.68 -16.27 0.64
C GLY A 28 -1.32 -15.71 0.22
N PHE A 29 -1.27 -14.92 -0.86
CA PHE A 29 -0.06 -14.28 -1.36
C PHE A 29 0.66 -13.45 -0.27
N PRO A 30 0.04 -12.45 0.41
CA PRO A 30 0.72 -11.68 1.45
C PRO A 30 1.14 -12.53 2.67
N TRP A 31 0.45 -13.63 2.96
CA TRP A 31 0.83 -14.55 4.03
C TRP A 31 2.07 -15.37 3.67
N PHE A 32 2.18 -15.81 2.42
CA PHE A 32 3.33 -16.58 1.93
C PHE A 32 4.63 -15.75 1.95
N PHE A 33 4.60 -14.47 1.56
CA PHE A 33 5.77 -13.57 1.69
C PHE A 33 6.16 -13.32 3.16
N ARG A 34 5.18 -13.25 4.06
CA ARG A 34 5.41 -13.04 5.48
C ARG A 34 6.02 -14.28 6.17
N VAL A 35 5.75 -15.48 5.66
CA VAL A 35 6.37 -16.73 6.15
C VAL A 35 7.80 -16.90 5.60
N ILE A 36 8.06 -16.48 4.36
CA ILE A 36 9.41 -16.54 3.76
C ILE A 36 10.37 -15.52 4.40
N LYS A 37 9.93 -14.28 4.68
CA LYS A 37 10.78 -13.28 5.35
C LYS A 37 11.17 -13.65 6.79
N ARG A 38 10.52 -14.63 7.41
CA ARG A 38 10.78 -15.01 8.81
C ARG A 38 11.96 -15.97 8.99
N LYS A 39 12.60 -16.42 7.90
CA LYS A 39 13.75 -17.35 7.95
C LYS A 39 15.12 -16.69 7.88
N GLU A 40 15.21 -15.36 7.79
CA GLU A 40 16.49 -14.68 7.53
C GLU A 40 17.01 -13.83 8.68
N HIS A 41 16.50 -13.98 9.91
CA HIS A 41 16.99 -13.23 11.06
C HIS A 41 17.36 -14.18 12.21
N GLU A 42 18.54 -14.77 12.09
CA GLU A 42 19.31 -15.24 13.24
C GLU A 42 20.49 -14.26 13.41
N PRO A 43 20.42 -13.31 14.36
CA PRO A 43 21.50 -12.33 14.54
C PRO A 43 22.69 -12.95 15.30
N PRO A 44 23.92 -12.61 14.90
CA PRO A 44 25.16 -13.09 15.51
C PRO A 44 25.39 -12.51 16.91
N THR A 45 26.15 -13.28 17.69
CA THR A 45 26.66 -12.96 19.02
C THR A 45 27.57 -11.73 19.06
N ALA A 46 27.58 -11.05 20.21
CA ALA A 46 28.63 -10.21 20.82
C ALA A 46 28.50 -8.67 20.75
N MET A 47 27.86 -8.14 21.81
CA MET A 47 28.37 -7.14 22.78
C MET A 47 28.63 -5.66 22.39
N PRO A 48 28.57 -4.74 23.37
CA PRO A 48 28.00 -3.40 23.22
C PRO A 48 29.08 -2.32 23.02
N GLN A 49 28.79 -1.33 22.19
CA GLN A 49 29.37 0.00 22.34
C GLN A 49 28.31 1.07 22.12
N LEU A 50 28.13 1.84 23.19
CA LEU A 50 27.33 3.03 23.34
C LEU A 50 27.81 4.09 22.33
N VAL A 51 26.96 4.41 21.35
CA VAL A 51 26.96 5.69 20.64
C VAL A 51 25.52 6.16 20.57
N GLU A 52 25.23 7.16 21.39
CA GLU A 52 23.99 7.92 21.39
C GLU A 52 24.02 8.93 20.24
N VAL A 53 23.20 8.74 19.20
CA VAL A 53 22.73 9.81 18.30
C VAL A 53 21.37 9.44 17.66
N HIS A 54 20.31 10.11 18.11
CA HIS A 54 19.10 10.53 17.36
C HIS A 54 18.16 9.47 16.73
N PRO A 55 16.82 9.65 16.78
CA PRO A 55 15.86 8.62 16.37
C PRO A 55 16.05 8.19 14.90
N ALA A 56 16.29 6.89 14.72
CA ALA A 56 16.21 6.21 13.45
C ALA A 56 14.76 6.23 12.95
N VAL A 57 14.46 7.19 12.06
CA VAL A 57 13.37 7.09 11.11
C VAL A 57 13.79 6.05 10.04
N PRO A 58 12.93 5.12 9.63
CA PRO A 58 13.26 4.14 8.60
C PRO A 58 13.54 4.85 7.27
N LYS A 59 14.81 4.97 6.90
CA LYS A 59 15.28 5.66 5.68
C LYS A 59 15.24 4.79 4.42
N GLU A 60 14.98 3.49 4.55
CA GLU A 60 15.15 2.54 3.45
C GLU A 60 14.17 2.78 2.28
N ASP A 61 12.99 3.36 2.54
CA ASP A 61 11.96 3.54 1.51
C ASP A 61 11.95 4.96 0.89
N GLU A 62 12.67 5.94 1.46
CA GLU A 62 12.59 7.34 1.02
C GLU A 62 13.19 7.54 -0.39
N GLU A 63 14.29 6.86 -0.70
CA GLU A 63 14.97 6.93 -2.00
C GLU A 63 14.12 6.30 -3.12
N GLU A 64 13.49 5.16 -2.83
CA GLU A 64 12.58 4.49 -3.75
C GLU A 64 11.34 5.36 -4.03
N LEU A 65 10.76 5.96 -2.97
CA LEU A 65 9.64 6.90 -3.10
C LEU A 65 10.01 8.11 -3.95
N VAL A 66 11.19 8.69 -3.75
CA VAL A 66 11.69 9.81 -4.56
C VAL A 66 11.86 9.39 -6.03
N ALA A 67 12.39 8.20 -6.30
CA ALA A 67 12.57 7.69 -7.67
C ALA A 67 11.23 7.49 -8.38
N VAL A 68 10.25 6.86 -7.71
CA VAL A 68 8.90 6.64 -8.26
C VAL A 68 8.18 7.96 -8.49
N LEU A 69 8.25 8.90 -7.54
CA LEU A 69 7.62 10.21 -7.68
C LEU A 69 8.25 11.01 -8.83
N THR A 70 9.58 10.94 -8.97
CA THR A 70 10.31 11.59 -10.06
C THR A 70 9.88 11.00 -11.41
N ALA A 71 9.82 9.68 -11.54
CA ALA A 71 9.36 9.03 -12.77
C ALA A 71 7.91 9.42 -13.12
N ALA A 72 7.01 9.44 -12.14
CA ALA A 72 5.62 9.82 -12.34
C ALA A 72 5.46 11.28 -12.79
N VAL A 73 6.15 12.22 -12.14
CA VAL A 73 6.10 13.64 -12.50
C VAL A 73 6.71 13.89 -13.87
N ALA A 74 7.84 13.23 -14.18
CA ALA A 74 8.49 13.30 -15.49
C ALA A 74 7.54 12.82 -16.61
N ALA A 75 6.86 11.69 -16.39
CA ALA A 75 5.90 11.14 -17.35
C ALA A 75 4.69 12.07 -17.57
N VAL A 76 4.12 12.63 -16.50
CA VAL A 76 2.94 13.52 -16.58
C VAL A 76 3.26 14.86 -17.23
N ARG A 77 4.44 15.43 -16.92
CA ARG A 77 4.87 16.72 -17.48
C ARG A 77 5.53 16.59 -18.85
N GLY A 78 5.88 15.38 -19.28
CA GLY A 78 6.68 15.15 -20.48
C GLY A 78 8.09 15.74 -20.38
N THR A 79 8.61 15.91 -19.17
CA THR A 79 9.92 16.51 -18.89
C THR A 79 10.94 15.45 -18.52
N ALA A 80 12.21 15.67 -18.83
CA ALA A 80 13.28 14.74 -18.47
C ALA A 80 13.48 14.65 -16.94
N PRO A 81 13.80 13.45 -16.39
CA PRO A 81 14.17 13.31 -14.98
C PRO A 81 15.48 14.07 -14.73
N GLY A 82 15.38 15.20 -14.03
CA GLY A 82 16.48 16.14 -13.82
C GLY A 82 16.14 17.60 -14.14
N SER A 83 15.02 17.87 -14.83
CA SER A 83 14.55 19.25 -15.04
C SER A 83 13.77 19.83 -13.84
N PHE A 84 13.58 19.04 -12.78
CA PHE A 84 12.88 19.42 -11.56
C PHE A 84 13.49 18.69 -10.36
N ALA A 85 13.35 19.28 -9.18
CA ALA A 85 13.80 18.71 -7.92
C ALA A 85 12.62 18.60 -6.94
N ILE A 86 12.55 17.49 -6.21
CA ILE A 86 11.56 17.29 -5.14
C ILE A 86 12.15 17.90 -3.87
N THR A 87 11.53 18.98 -3.36
CA THR A 87 12.04 19.72 -2.19
C THR A 87 11.46 19.21 -0.88
N SER A 88 10.22 18.74 -0.88
CA SER A 88 9.58 18.15 0.29
C SER A 88 8.53 17.12 -0.11
N ILE A 89 8.41 16.07 0.71
CA ILE A 89 7.39 15.03 0.59
C ILE A 89 6.59 15.07 1.88
N SER A 90 5.39 15.62 1.81
CA SER A 90 4.46 15.64 2.93
C SER A 90 3.43 14.54 2.74
N PRO A 91 3.30 13.58 3.68
CA PRO A 91 2.19 12.63 3.62
C PRO A 91 0.87 13.42 3.71
N ALA A 92 -0.16 13.00 2.97
CA ALA A 92 -1.44 13.71 2.94
C ALA A 92 -2.05 13.97 4.33
N GLN A 93 -1.65 13.19 5.34
CA GLN A 93 -2.02 13.37 6.73
C GLN A 93 -1.41 14.62 7.40
N SER A 94 -0.22 15.08 7.01
CA SER A 94 0.42 16.26 7.63
C SER A 94 -0.15 17.59 7.12
N VAL A 95 -0.68 17.60 5.88
CA VAL A 95 -1.43 18.75 5.32
C VAL A 95 -2.83 18.83 5.95
N ALA A 96 -3.44 17.68 6.24
CA ALA A 96 -4.65 17.62 7.06
C ALA A 96 -4.37 18.09 8.50
N ALA A 97 -3.28 17.65 9.13
CA ALA A 97 -2.88 18.06 10.49
C ALA A 97 -2.65 19.57 10.64
N SER A 98 -2.13 20.24 9.61
CA SER A 98 -1.93 21.69 9.60
C SER A 98 -3.23 22.48 9.35
N ALA A 99 -4.26 21.84 8.78
CA ALA A 99 -5.62 22.37 8.71
C ALA A 99 -6.49 21.98 9.94
N GLU A 100 -6.03 21.00 10.73
CA GLU A 100 -6.71 20.41 11.90
C GLU A 100 -6.42 21.12 13.23
N SER A 101 -5.90 22.37 13.22
CA SER A 101 -6.10 23.22 14.40
C SER A 101 -7.58 23.59 14.61
N ALA A 102 -8.47 23.26 13.67
CA ALA A 102 -9.90 23.16 13.89
C ALA A 102 -10.28 21.67 14.02
N GLY A 103 -10.38 21.18 15.24
CA GLY A 103 -10.64 19.77 15.55
C GLY A 103 -11.87 19.21 14.83
N GLY A 104 -11.69 18.08 14.14
CA GLY A 104 -12.81 17.45 13.46
C GLY A 104 -12.41 16.20 12.69
N PHE A 105 -12.66 15.04 13.30
CA PHE A 105 -12.94 13.75 12.68
C PHE A 105 -12.18 13.43 11.38
N ASN A 106 -11.09 12.67 11.55
CA ASN A 106 -10.22 12.08 10.53
C ASN A 106 -11.03 11.33 9.45
N THR A 107 -11.51 12.06 8.45
CA THR A 107 -12.21 11.51 7.29
C THR A 107 -11.34 11.72 6.07
N PRO A 108 -11.10 10.66 5.28
CA PRO A 108 -10.35 10.80 4.03
C PRO A 108 -11.04 11.82 3.13
N VAL A 109 -10.26 12.56 2.34
CA VAL A 109 -10.72 13.69 1.51
C VAL A 109 -11.91 13.33 0.61
N TRP A 110 -12.00 12.05 0.22
CA TRP A 110 -13.07 11.45 -0.57
C TRP A 110 -14.46 11.48 0.09
N GLY A 111 -14.55 11.56 1.43
CA GLY A 111 -15.81 11.67 2.17
C GLY A 111 -16.40 13.08 2.26
N ARG A 112 -15.69 14.11 1.75
CA ARG A 112 -16.13 15.51 1.84
C ARG A 112 -17.20 15.86 0.80
N ILE A 113 -17.18 15.20 -0.36
CA ILE A 113 -18.03 15.51 -1.51
C ILE A 113 -19.51 15.20 -1.20
N GLU A 114 -19.79 14.13 -0.46
CA GLU A 114 -21.17 13.71 -0.13
C GLU A 114 -21.89 14.67 0.84
N ARG A 115 -21.13 15.41 1.66
CA ARG A 115 -21.70 16.33 2.66
C ARG A 115 -22.17 17.65 2.05
N LEU A 116 -21.58 18.07 0.94
CA LEU A 116 -21.93 19.32 0.25
C LEU A 116 -23.13 19.18 -0.68
N SER A 117 -23.53 17.94 -1.01
CA SER A 117 -24.65 17.67 -1.93
C SER A 117 -26.01 17.53 -1.23
N ARG A 118 -26.07 17.53 0.11
CA ARG A 118 -27.33 17.44 0.86
C ARG A 118 -27.86 18.86 1.11
N LYS A 119 -28.68 19.35 0.19
CA LYS A 119 -29.57 20.50 0.42
C LYS A 119 -30.85 20.04 1.11
#